data_AF-A0AA36JG52-F1
#
_entry.id   AF-A0AA36JG52-F1
#
_cell.length_a   1.000
_cell.length_b   1.000
_cell.length_c   1.000
_cell.angle_alpha   90.00
_cell.angle_beta   90.00
_cell.angle_gamma   90.00
#
_symmetry.space_group_name_H-M   'P 1'
#
loop_
_entity.id
_entity.type
_entity.pdbx_description
1 polymer ?
#
loop_
_entity_poly.entity_id
_entity_poly.type
_entity_poly.pdbx_seq_one_letter_code
_entity_poly.pdbx_strand_id
1 'polypeptide(L)'
;MGGKQCVANGGAPFRAKIVINNLTKDLTLKEPGTCHCRKDGCERNHHKGLHMDAGKVVQGEEPPTVLDPLDSGMFAISARESTACGPDGELHYDVWRDGVKSGTVTLYFSRDANSSTRSQNSRVSGCVNNGEYELFGDFPPDTTDCTFTLRKRKVEVRLRGQLSAQFGGGSLDMTVPIEDILKLPELQRLLEGMDQMGAQADKLTEVVKKLQEEGIKFDFVSANKPSWWPF
;
A
#
# COMPACT_ATOMS: atom_id res chain seq x y z
N MET A 1 1.19 36.88 13.45
CA MET A 1 2.21 36.15 12.65
C MET A 1 2.00 34.66 12.89
N GLY A 2 1.48 33.93 11.90
CA GLY A 2 1.27 32.48 12.02
C GLY A 2 2.61 31.75 12.05
N GLY A 3 2.78 30.83 13.00
CA GLY A 3 4.03 30.09 13.20
C GLY A 3 4.51 29.38 11.94
N LYS A 4 5.83 29.35 11.72
CA LYS A 4 6.47 28.72 10.55
C LYS A 4 6.89 27.26 10.76
N GLN A 5 6.78 26.74 11.99
CA GLN A 5 7.25 25.41 12.37
C GLN A 5 6.33 24.30 11.85
N CYS A 6 6.87 23.26 11.22
CA CYS A 6 6.06 22.15 10.69
C CYS A 6 5.28 21.41 11.80
N VAL A 7 5.86 21.27 12.99
CA VAL A 7 5.18 20.77 14.20
C VAL A 7 4.93 21.96 15.14
N ALA A 8 3.71 22.12 15.66
CA ALA A 8 3.42 23.22 16.58
C ALA A 8 2.25 22.93 17.53
N ASN A 9 2.35 23.50 18.74
CA ASN A 9 1.25 23.56 19.72
C ASN A 9 0.10 24.49 19.27
N GLY A 10 -1.04 24.43 19.96
CA GLY A 10 -2.20 25.32 19.78
C GLY A 10 -3.48 24.63 19.30
N GLY A 11 -4.49 25.41 18.94
CA GLY A 11 -5.75 24.92 18.38
C GLY A 11 -5.54 24.12 17.09
N ALA A 12 -6.39 23.10 16.88
CA ALA A 12 -6.30 22.17 15.75
C ALA A 12 -7.55 22.25 14.84
N PRO A 13 -7.79 23.40 14.18
CA PRO A 13 -8.87 23.50 13.21
C PRO A 13 -8.59 22.58 12.01
N PHE A 14 -9.65 22.02 11.41
CA PHE A 14 -9.58 21.14 10.25
C PHE A 14 -8.55 19.99 10.39
N ARG A 15 -8.57 19.33 11.55
CA ARG A 15 -7.66 18.23 11.90
C ARG A 15 -7.99 16.91 11.19
N ALA A 16 -6.98 16.27 10.62
CA ALA A 16 -7.05 14.94 10.01
C ALA A 16 -6.04 14.00 10.67
N LYS A 17 -6.40 12.71 10.74
CA LYS A 17 -5.46 11.65 11.12
C LYS A 17 -4.93 10.98 9.87
N ILE A 18 -3.66 10.65 9.88
CA ILE A 18 -3.01 9.89 8.83
C ILE A 18 -2.51 8.59 9.44
N VAL A 19 -2.99 7.48 8.89
CA VAL A 19 -2.57 6.13 9.26
C VAL A 19 -1.65 5.60 8.16
N ILE A 20 -0.56 4.97 8.55
CA ILE A 20 0.40 4.34 7.65
C ILE A 20 0.46 2.87 8.03
N ASN A 21 0.05 1.99 7.12
CA ASN A 21 0.09 0.54 7.29
C ASN A 21 1.24 -0.02 6.47
N ASN A 22 2.24 -0.59 7.14
CA ASN A 22 3.29 -1.36 6.50
C ASN A 22 2.91 -2.84 6.52
N LEU A 23 2.16 -3.29 5.53
CA LEU A 23 1.72 -4.70 5.44
C LEU A 23 2.77 -5.59 4.76
N THR A 24 4.01 -5.10 4.60
CA THR A 24 5.10 -5.90 4.05
C THR A 24 5.76 -6.71 5.15
N LYS A 25 6.37 -7.84 4.78
CA LYS A 25 7.07 -8.74 5.72
C LYS A 25 8.57 -8.48 5.81
N ASP A 26 9.11 -7.70 4.86
CA ASP A 26 10.55 -7.60 4.61
C ASP A 26 11.05 -6.15 4.51
N LEU A 27 10.15 -5.16 4.54
CA LEU A 27 10.54 -3.75 4.47
C LEU A 27 10.34 -3.07 5.82
N THR A 28 11.37 -2.36 6.28
CA THR A 28 11.27 -1.38 7.37
C THR A 28 11.29 0.02 6.77
N LEU A 29 10.36 0.87 7.17
CA LEU A 29 10.36 2.29 6.85
C LEU A 29 11.09 3.04 7.95
N LYS A 30 12.04 3.90 7.59
CA LYS A 30 12.79 4.73 8.55
C LYS A 30 12.78 6.17 8.12
N GLU A 31 12.69 7.06 9.09
CA GLU A 31 12.84 8.48 8.84
C GLU A 31 14.18 8.75 8.12
N PRO A 32 14.21 9.55 7.05
CA PRO A 32 15.41 9.79 6.29
C PRO A 32 16.48 10.53 7.10
N GLY A 33 17.75 10.32 6.76
CA GLY A 33 18.88 10.96 7.44
C GLY A 33 18.96 12.48 7.27
N THR A 34 18.31 13.03 6.23
CA THR A 34 18.33 14.45 5.82
C THR A 34 16.99 15.14 6.03
N CYS A 35 16.98 16.38 6.54
CA CYS A 35 15.74 17.15 6.65
C CYS A 35 15.23 17.56 5.26
N HIS A 36 13.97 17.23 4.97
CA HIS A 36 13.25 17.69 3.78
C HIS A 36 12.51 19.02 4.02
N CYS A 37 12.60 19.58 5.23
CA CYS A 37 12.02 20.86 5.59
C CYS A 37 12.65 22.04 4.80
N ARG A 38 11.93 22.60 3.83
CA ARG A 38 12.37 23.77 3.04
C ARG A 38 12.14 25.14 3.71
N LYS A 39 11.54 25.17 4.91
CA LYS A 39 11.19 26.42 5.61
C LYS A 39 12.30 26.85 6.58
N ASP A 40 12.84 28.04 6.37
CA ASP A 40 13.75 28.69 7.31
C ASP A 40 13.09 28.83 8.69
N GLY A 41 13.74 28.28 9.72
CA GLY A 41 13.24 28.27 11.10
C GLY A 41 12.37 27.06 11.47
N CYS A 42 12.17 26.09 10.58
CA CYS A 42 11.80 24.75 11.03
C CYS A 42 13.01 24.18 11.78
N GLU A 43 12.88 23.97 13.08
CA GLU A 43 13.95 23.40 13.89
C GLU A 43 14.39 22.09 13.22
N ARG A 44 15.67 22.02 12.83
CA ARG A 44 16.29 20.95 12.02
C ARG A 44 16.14 19.54 12.60
N ASN A 45 15.51 19.42 13.76
CA ASN A 45 15.46 18.24 14.60
C ASN A 45 14.07 17.62 14.73
N HIS A 46 13.00 18.21 14.16
CA HIS A 46 11.66 17.78 14.53
C HIS A 46 11.18 16.58 13.73
N HIS A 47 11.15 16.60 12.39
CA HIS A 47 10.97 15.36 11.60
C HIS A 47 11.66 15.50 10.25
N LYS A 48 12.68 14.68 9.99
CA LYS A 48 13.53 14.81 8.81
C LYS A 48 12.78 14.45 7.53
N GLY A 49 11.84 13.51 7.59
CA GLY A 49 11.03 13.10 6.45
C GLY A 49 9.85 14.02 6.12
N LEU A 50 9.51 14.99 6.96
CA LEU A 50 8.27 15.74 6.84
C LEU A 50 8.47 17.10 6.17
N HIS A 51 7.56 17.43 5.26
CA HIS A 51 7.42 18.76 4.69
C HIS A 51 5.96 19.21 4.70
N MET A 52 5.69 20.37 5.28
CA MET A 52 4.36 20.98 5.29
C MET A 52 4.34 22.25 4.44
N ASP A 53 3.56 22.24 3.36
CA ASP A 53 3.29 23.42 2.53
C ASP A 53 2.33 24.36 3.27
N ALA A 54 1.23 23.81 3.79
CA ALA A 54 0.22 24.51 4.59
C ALA A 54 -0.15 23.73 5.86
N GLY A 55 -0.62 24.43 6.90
CA GLY A 55 -0.97 23.79 8.18
C GLY A 55 0.23 23.41 9.04
N LYS A 56 0.02 22.45 9.95
CA LYS A 56 0.98 21.91 10.92
C LYS A 56 0.71 20.42 11.20
N VAL A 57 1.73 19.70 11.66
CA VAL A 57 1.59 18.48 12.44
C VAL A 57 1.32 18.85 13.90
N VAL A 58 0.44 18.10 14.54
CA VAL A 58 0.08 18.30 15.95
C VAL A 58 1.22 17.77 16.82
N GLN A 59 1.72 18.61 17.73
CA GLN A 59 2.79 18.21 18.66
C GLN A 59 2.32 17.06 19.58
N GLY A 60 3.16 16.04 19.72
CA GLY A 60 2.87 14.78 20.41
C GLY A 60 2.12 13.75 19.57
N GLU A 61 1.76 14.08 18.32
CA GLU A 61 1.13 13.18 17.36
C GLU A 61 1.88 13.21 16.03
N GLU A 62 3.21 13.15 16.12
CA GLU A 62 4.07 13.22 14.96
C GLU A 62 4.25 11.88 14.24
N PRO A 63 4.70 11.88 12.96
CA PRO A 63 4.98 10.64 12.24
C PRO A 63 5.96 9.74 12.99
N PRO A 64 5.73 8.41 12.97
CA PRO A 64 6.67 7.47 13.56
C PRO A 64 8.04 7.57 12.86
N THR A 65 9.10 7.45 13.64
CA THR A 65 10.48 7.50 13.09
C THR A 65 10.89 6.18 12.45
N VAL A 66 10.27 5.07 12.86
CA VAL A 66 10.45 3.73 12.30
C VAL A 66 9.09 3.05 12.23
N LEU A 67 8.82 2.35 11.12
CA LEU A 67 7.72 1.40 10.99
C LEU A 67 8.28 0.06 10.53
N ASP A 68 8.20 -0.92 11.41
CA ASP A 68 8.67 -2.27 11.16
C ASP A 68 7.71 -3.05 10.24
N PRO A 69 8.14 -4.21 9.70
CA PRO A 69 7.26 -5.08 8.94
C PRO A 69 6.00 -5.45 9.71
N LEU A 70 4.86 -5.42 9.02
CA LEU A 70 3.52 -5.71 9.57
C LEU A 70 3.05 -4.75 10.68
N ASP A 71 3.66 -3.58 10.79
CA ASP A 71 3.31 -2.55 11.77
C ASP A 71 2.49 -1.41 11.18
N SER A 72 1.84 -0.64 12.06
CA SER A 72 1.02 0.51 11.72
C SER A 72 1.38 1.72 12.57
N GLY A 73 1.46 2.87 11.93
CA GLY A 73 1.72 4.15 12.57
C GLY A 73 0.60 5.14 12.32
N MET A 74 0.50 6.13 13.19
CA MET A 74 -0.49 7.21 13.04
C MET A 74 0.13 8.54 13.45
N PHE A 75 -0.26 9.59 12.74
CA PHE A 75 0.04 10.97 13.10
C PHE A 75 -1.12 11.90 12.75
N ALA A 76 -1.10 13.13 13.25
CA ALA A 76 -2.16 14.10 12.99
C ALA A 76 -1.64 15.39 12.35
N ILE A 77 -2.41 15.88 11.39
CA ILE A 77 -2.21 17.16 10.73
C ILE A 77 -3.40 18.08 11.01
N SER A 78 -3.17 19.39 11.05
CA SER A 78 -4.24 20.38 11.20
C SER A 78 -3.93 21.66 10.43
N ALA A 79 -4.97 22.41 10.11
CA ALA A 79 -4.78 23.79 9.69
C ALA A 79 -4.17 24.60 10.84
N ARG A 80 -3.63 25.78 10.51
CA ARG A 80 -3.25 26.76 11.53
C ARG A 80 -4.43 27.61 11.91
N GLU A 81 -4.43 28.05 13.15
CA GLU A 81 -5.39 28.99 13.68
C GLU A 81 -5.41 30.26 12.80
N SER A 82 -6.61 30.76 12.52
CA SER A 82 -6.83 31.94 11.70
C SER A 82 -6.35 31.82 10.24
N THR A 83 -6.22 30.59 9.72
CA THR A 83 -5.94 30.35 8.29
C THR A 83 -7.16 29.74 7.60
N ALA A 84 -7.41 30.17 6.36
CA ALA A 84 -8.47 29.64 5.50
C ALA A 84 -8.01 28.43 4.66
N CYS A 85 -6.78 27.95 4.88
CA CYS A 85 -6.19 26.84 4.15
C CYS A 85 -6.10 25.63 5.07
N GLY A 86 -6.52 24.46 4.58
CA GLY A 86 -6.34 23.21 5.31
C GLY A 86 -4.87 22.73 5.27
N PRO A 87 -4.55 21.68 6.02
CA PRO A 87 -3.19 21.14 6.02
C PRO A 87 -2.84 20.46 4.70
N ASP A 88 -1.61 20.69 4.24
CA ASP A 88 -1.06 20.16 3.00
C ASP A 88 0.43 19.89 3.17
N GLY A 89 0.89 18.74 2.69
CA GLY A 89 2.29 18.35 2.80
C GLY A 89 2.61 16.96 2.28
N GLU A 90 3.87 16.60 2.48
CA GLU A 90 4.44 15.32 2.11
C GLU A 90 5.28 14.72 3.25
N LEU A 91 5.30 13.39 3.30
CA LEU A 91 6.08 12.61 4.24
C LEU A 91 6.92 11.57 3.49
N HIS A 92 8.22 11.56 3.78
CA HIS A 92 9.21 10.68 3.18
C HIS A 92 9.74 9.67 4.18
N TYR A 93 9.86 8.41 3.75
CA TYR A 93 10.59 7.36 4.44
C TYR A 93 11.67 6.79 3.54
N ASP A 94 12.82 6.48 4.14
CA ASP A 94 13.79 5.57 3.57
C ASP A 94 13.30 4.13 3.77
N VAL A 95 13.30 3.35 2.70
CA VAL A 95 12.90 1.94 2.73
C VAL A 95 14.14 1.09 2.88
N TRP A 96 14.14 0.22 3.90
CA TRP A 96 15.23 -0.69 4.21
C TRP A 96 14.77 -2.13 4.07
N ARG A 97 15.57 -2.95 3.40
CA ARG A 97 15.42 -4.41 3.31
C ARG A 97 16.74 -5.03 3.74
N ASP A 98 16.70 -5.96 4.69
CA ASP A 98 17.87 -6.69 5.19
C ASP A 98 19.05 -5.77 5.61
N GLY A 99 18.72 -4.61 6.20
CA GLY A 99 19.73 -3.63 6.63
C GLY A 99 20.35 -2.79 5.51
N VAL A 100 19.85 -2.88 4.27
CA VAL A 100 20.28 -2.06 3.13
C VAL A 100 19.16 -1.13 2.71
N LYS A 101 19.48 0.15 2.45
CA LYS A 101 18.52 1.10 1.88
C LYS A 101 18.20 0.71 0.44
N SER A 102 16.94 0.36 0.18
CA SER A 102 16.44 -0.16 -1.11
C SER A 102 15.57 0.86 -1.86
N GLY A 103 15.15 1.95 -1.21
CA GLY A 103 14.40 2.98 -1.91
C GLY A 103 13.80 4.01 -0.99
N THR A 104 12.76 4.68 -1.49
CA THR A 104 12.00 5.67 -0.73
C THR A 104 10.50 5.52 -0.95
N VAL A 105 9.74 5.87 0.07
CA VAL A 105 8.29 6.02 0.03
C VAL A 105 7.98 7.48 0.29
N THR A 106 7.17 8.09 -0.58
CA THR A 106 6.64 9.44 -0.41
C THR A 106 5.13 9.39 -0.34
N LEU A 107 4.56 9.98 0.72
CA LEU A 107 3.13 10.12 0.94
C LEU A 107 2.79 11.60 0.81
N TYR A 108 1.86 11.95 -0.07
CA TYR A 108 1.33 13.29 -0.24
C TYR A 108 -0.09 13.33 0.31
N PHE A 109 -0.37 14.32 1.14
CA PHE A 109 -1.67 14.50 1.77
C PHE A 109 -2.05 15.96 1.70
N SER A 110 -3.28 16.24 1.26
CA SER A 110 -3.87 17.55 1.46
C SER A 110 -5.32 17.41 1.92
N ARG A 111 -5.73 18.35 2.74
CA ARG A 111 -7.11 18.55 3.09
C ARG A 111 -7.48 19.98 2.73
N ASP A 112 -8.50 20.12 1.89
CA ASP A 112 -9.12 21.43 1.66
C ASP A 112 -9.91 21.85 2.92
N ALA A 113 -9.81 23.13 3.29
CA ALA A 113 -10.60 23.70 4.38
C ALA A 113 -12.07 23.91 3.99
N ASN A 114 -12.37 24.04 2.69
CA ASN A 114 -13.66 24.50 2.19
C ASN A 114 -14.36 23.51 1.23
N SER A 115 -13.78 22.34 0.96
CA SER A 115 -14.31 21.39 -0.01
C SER A 115 -14.42 19.96 0.55
N SER A 116 -15.35 19.18 0.00
CA SER A 116 -15.36 17.72 0.10
C SER A 116 -14.21 17.06 -0.68
N THR A 117 -13.43 17.84 -1.45
CA THR A 117 -12.25 17.38 -2.16
C THR A 117 -11.09 17.17 -1.19
N ARG A 118 -10.57 15.94 -1.17
CA ARG A 118 -9.48 15.51 -0.31
C ARG A 118 -8.51 14.77 -1.19
N SER A 119 -7.24 15.19 -1.18
CA SER A 119 -6.24 14.60 -2.07
C SER A 119 -5.30 13.71 -1.27
N GLN A 120 -5.08 12.54 -1.82
CA GLN A 120 -4.07 11.59 -1.39
C GLN A 120 -3.32 11.15 -2.64
N ASN A 121 -2.00 11.16 -2.54
CA ASN A 121 -1.15 10.60 -3.56
C ASN A 121 0.02 9.92 -2.86
N SER A 122 0.55 8.87 -3.44
CA SER A 122 1.63 8.14 -2.85
C SER A 122 2.53 7.57 -3.94
N ARG A 123 3.82 7.50 -3.64
CA ARG A 123 4.83 7.07 -4.59
C ARG A 123 5.85 6.20 -3.87
N VAL A 124 6.18 5.07 -4.49
CA VAL A 124 7.34 4.26 -4.14
C VAL A 124 8.42 4.52 -5.20
N SER A 125 9.69 4.56 -4.79
CA SER A 125 10.81 4.72 -5.71
C SER A 125 12.02 3.89 -5.29
N GLY A 126 13.00 3.74 -6.18
CA GLY A 126 14.18 2.89 -5.97
C GLY A 126 13.95 1.44 -6.38
N CYS A 127 14.80 0.53 -5.91
CA CYS A 127 14.74 -0.88 -6.30
C CYS A 127 13.51 -1.63 -5.74
N VAL A 128 12.80 -1.03 -4.76
CA VAL A 128 11.49 -1.52 -4.28
C VAL A 128 10.33 -1.17 -5.22
N ASN A 129 10.49 -0.24 -6.17
CA ASN A 129 9.46 0.11 -7.16
C ASN A 129 9.58 -0.70 -8.47
N ASN A 130 10.23 -1.86 -8.44
CA ASN A 130 10.33 -2.78 -9.59
C ASN A 130 9.00 -3.50 -9.93
N GLY A 131 7.88 -3.03 -9.38
CA GLY A 131 6.56 -3.65 -9.49
C GLY A 131 6.27 -4.74 -8.45
N GLU A 132 7.18 -5.02 -7.52
CA GLU A 132 6.98 -5.98 -6.42
C GLU A 132 6.04 -5.43 -5.34
N TYR A 133 6.06 -4.12 -5.09
CA TYR A 133 5.22 -3.46 -4.08
C TYR A 133 4.26 -2.48 -4.71
N GLU A 134 3.16 -2.27 -4.02
CA GLU A 134 2.23 -1.20 -4.30
C GLU A 134 1.95 -0.40 -3.04
N LEU A 135 1.73 0.88 -3.26
CA LEU A 135 1.38 1.83 -2.24
C LEU A 135 0.16 2.58 -2.77
N PHE A 136 -0.89 2.62 -1.97
CA PHE A 136 -2.09 3.37 -2.29
C PHE A 136 -2.55 4.13 -1.05
N GLY A 137 -3.13 5.31 -1.28
CA GLY A 137 -3.90 6.02 -0.27
C GLY A 137 -5.36 5.61 -0.38
N ASP A 138 -6.04 5.50 0.76
CA ASP A 138 -7.49 5.50 0.87
C ASP A 138 -7.98 6.68 1.75
N PHE A 139 -8.99 7.39 1.25
CA PHE A 139 -9.61 8.52 1.93
C PHE A 139 -11.12 8.40 1.79
N PRO A 140 -11.80 7.73 2.74
CA PRO A 140 -13.24 7.57 2.69
C PRO A 140 -13.97 8.92 2.77
N PRO A 141 -15.04 9.13 1.97
CA PRO A 141 -15.72 10.43 1.83
C PRO A 141 -16.25 11.00 3.15
N ASP A 142 -16.60 10.12 4.10
CA ASP A 142 -17.23 10.49 5.38
C ASP A 142 -16.26 10.49 6.57
N THR A 143 -14.97 10.34 6.34
CA THR A 143 -13.97 10.32 7.43
C THR A 143 -13.09 11.55 7.36
N THR A 144 -12.39 11.89 8.44
CA THR A 144 -11.28 12.86 8.41
C THR A 144 -9.94 12.19 8.22
N ASP A 145 -9.95 10.88 8.00
CA ASP A 145 -8.78 10.04 8.21
C ASP A 145 -8.29 9.54 6.85
N CYS A 146 -7.00 9.69 6.62
CA CYS A 146 -6.33 9.18 5.43
C CYS A 146 -5.54 7.94 5.82
N THR A 147 -5.61 6.89 5.01
CA THR A 147 -4.83 5.67 5.23
C THR A 147 -3.92 5.43 4.05
N PHE A 148 -2.62 5.34 4.28
CA PHE A 148 -1.66 4.85 3.30
C PHE A 148 -1.31 3.40 3.61
N THR A 149 -1.43 2.53 2.62
CA THR A 149 -1.11 1.11 2.77
C THR A 149 -0.01 0.72 1.80
N LEU A 150 1.15 0.35 2.36
CA LEU A 150 2.24 -0.30 1.62
C LEU A 150 2.04 -1.81 1.73
N ARG A 151 1.98 -2.50 0.60
CA ARG A 151 1.89 -3.96 0.57
C ARG A 151 2.65 -4.56 -0.61
N LYS A 152 2.95 -5.85 -0.53
CA LYS A 152 3.42 -6.60 -1.68
C LYS A 152 2.29 -6.67 -2.71
N ARG A 153 2.63 -6.39 -3.97
CA ARG A 153 1.67 -6.42 -5.07
C ARG A 153 1.16 -7.84 -5.23
N LYS A 154 -0.16 -8.02 -5.16
CA LYS A 154 -0.77 -9.32 -5.42
C LYS A 154 -0.76 -9.57 -6.92
N VAL A 155 -0.22 -10.71 -7.34
CA VAL A 155 -0.44 -11.22 -8.70
C VAL A 155 -1.83 -11.83 -8.70
N GLU A 156 -2.72 -11.30 -9.53
CA GLU A 156 -4.07 -11.84 -9.68
C GLU A 156 -4.16 -12.64 -10.98
N VAL A 157 -4.82 -13.78 -10.88
CA VAL A 157 -5.13 -14.65 -12.01
C VAL A 157 -6.62 -14.58 -12.25
N ARG A 158 -7.01 -14.30 -13.49
CA ARG A 158 -8.39 -14.40 -13.93
C ARG A 158 -8.61 -15.76 -14.55
N LEU A 159 -9.51 -16.52 -13.95
CA LEU A 159 -9.90 -17.84 -14.38
C LEU A 159 -11.15 -17.70 -15.25
N ARG A 160 -11.07 -18.13 -16.50
CA ARG A 160 -12.19 -18.16 -17.45
C ARG A 160 -12.35 -19.57 -18.00
N GLY A 161 -13.46 -20.24 -17.70
CA GLY A 161 -13.66 -21.61 -18.15
C GLY A 161 -15.12 -21.97 -18.36
N GLN A 162 -15.36 -23.07 -19.06
CA GLN A 162 -16.65 -23.76 -19.03
C GLN A 162 -16.52 -24.97 -18.13
N LEU A 163 -17.37 -25.07 -17.12
CA LEU A 163 -17.43 -26.23 -16.24
C LEU A 163 -18.05 -27.40 -17.00
N SER A 164 -17.48 -28.59 -16.81
CA SER A 164 -18.03 -29.81 -17.39
C SER A 164 -19.40 -30.15 -16.78
N ALA A 165 -20.19 -30.95 -17.50
CA ALA A 165 -21.53 -31.36 -17.05
C ALA A 165 -21.51 -32.12 -15.71
N GLN A 166 -20.39 -32.76 -15.35
CA GLN A 166 -20.21 -33.43 -14.05
C GLN A 166 -20.21 -32.45 -12.86
N PHE A 167 -19.88 -31.18 -13.08
CA PHE A 167 -19.88 -30.13 -12.06
C PHE A 167 -21.04 -29.14 -12.20
N GLY A 168 -22.13 -29.55 -12.88
CA GLY A 168 -23.35 -28.75 -13.03
C GLY A 168 -23.41 -27.88 -14.29
N GLY A 169 -22.34 -27.85 -15.10
CA GLY A 169 -22.25 -26.99 -16.28
C GLY A 169 -22.25 -25.49 -15.97
N GLY A 170 -21.70 -24.67 -16.86
CA GLY A 170 -21.74 -23.20 -16.74
C GLY A 170 -20.42 -22.53 -17.07
N SER A 171 -20.40 -21.19 -17.03
CA SER A 171 -19.19 -20.40 -17.23
C SER A 171 -18.61 -19.94 -15.89
N LEU A 172 -17.33 -20.21 -15.67
CA LEU A 172 -16.54 -19.67 -14.58
C LEU A 172 -15.83 -18.40 -15.07
N ASP A 173 -16.07 -17.26 -14.42
CA ASP A 173 -15.24 -16.05 -14.55
C ASP A 173 -14.96 -15.52 -13.14
N MET A 174 -13.72 -15.69 -12.67
CA MET A 174 -13.31 -15.24 -11.34
C MET A 174 -11.91 -14.65 -11.38
N THR A 175 -11.64 -13.67 -10.52
CA THR A 175 -10.30 -13.10 -10.33
C THR A 175 -9.84 -13.45 -8.93
N VAL A 176 -8.68 -14.09 -8.82
CA VAL A 176 -8.17 -14.64 -7.56
C VAL A 176 -6.69 -14.29 -7.42
N PRO A 177 -6.24 -13.79 -6.26
CA PRO A 177 -4.82 -13.67 -5.96
C PRO A 177 -4.13 -15.03 -6.09
N ILE A 178 -2.97 -15.08 -6.73
CA ILE A 178 -2.22 -16.32 -7.00
C ILE A 178 -1.92 -17.10 -5.71
N GLU A 179 -1.71 -16.38 -4.62
CA GLU A 179 -1.46 -16.93 -3.28
C GLU A 179 -2.68 -17.64 -2.67
N ASP A 180 -3.88 -17.29 -3.15
CA ASP A 180 -5.15 -17.81 -2.68
C ASP A 180 -5.73 -18.86 -3.63
N ILE A 181 -5.21 -19.02 -4.85
CA ILE A 181 -5.59 -20.09 -5.79
C ILE A 181 -5.47 -21.47 -5.13
N LEU A 182 -4.40 -21.70 -4.36
CA LEU A 182 -4.18 -22.96 -3.64
C LEU A 182 -5.10 -23.17 -2.42
N LYS A 183 -5.82 -22.12 -1.99
CA LYS A 183 -6.74 -22.13 -0.85
C LYS A 183 -8.20 -22.13 -1.25
N LEU A 184 -8.51 -22.05 -2.54
CA LEU A 184 -9.89 -22.08 -3.03
C LEU A 184 -10.51 -23.46 -2.76
N PRO A 185 -11.64 -23.54 -2.03
CA PRO A 185 -12.31 -24.79 -1.75
C PRO A 185 -12.75 -25.54 -3.02
N GLU A 186 -13.15 -24.84 -4.09
CA GLU A 186 -13.49 -25.48 -5.37
C GLU A 186 -12.28 -26.12 -6.06
N LEU A 187 -11.11 -25.49 -5.94
CA LEU A 187 -9.86 -25.98 -6.51
C LEU A 187 -9.29 -27.12 -5.66
N GLN A 188 -9.44 -27.05 -4.34
CA GLN A 188 -9.12 -28.14 -3.42
C GLN A 188 -9.99 -29.38 -3.68
N ARG A 189 -11.30 -29.24 -3.96
CA ARG A 189 -12.16 -30.37 -4.34
C ARG A 189 -11.76 -31.03 -5.66
N LEU A 190 -11.30 -30.25 -6.63
CA LEU A 190 -10.72 -30.75 -7.89
C LEU A 190 -9.41 -31.50 -7.63
N LEU A 191 -8.56 -31.01 -6.72
CA LEU A 191 -7.29 -31.62 -6.32
C LEU A 191 -7.46 -32.86 -5.45
N GLU A 192 -8.49 -32.93 -4.61
CA GLU A 192 -8.83 -34.09 -3.79
C GLU A 192 -9.25 -35.31 -4.63
N GLY A 193 -9.70 -35.09 -5.87
CA GLY A 193 -9.91 -36.17 -6.86
C GLY A 193 -8.63 -36.67 -7.53
N MET A 194 -7.49 -36.01 -7.32
CA MET A 194 -6.22 -36.28 -8.00
C MET A 194 -5.13 -36.59 -6.98
N ASP A 195 -5.01 -37.88 -6.65
CA ASP A 195 -4.16 -38.36 -5.57
C ASP A 195 -2.67 -38.02 -5.78
N GLN A 196 -2.05 -37.52 -4.69
CA GLN A 196 -0.63 -37.22 -4.47
C GLN A 196 0.09 -36.32 -5.48
N MET A 197 0.60 -35.15 -5.06
CA MET A 197 1.91 -34.61 -5.50
C MET A 197 2.43 -33.52 -4.54
N GLY A 198 3.75 -33.31 -4.50
CA GLY A 198 4.53 -32.42 -3.60
C GLY A 198 5.15 -31.20 -4.33
N ALA A 199 5.60 -30.18 -3.57
CA ALA A 199 6.25 -28.90 -3.97
C ALA A 199 5.41 -27.80 -4.69
N GLN A 200 5.17 -26.67 -4.01
CA GLN A 200 4.12 -25.66 -4.32
C GLN A 200 4.20 -24.94 -5.69
N ALA A 201 5.38 -24.76 -6.29
CA ALA A 201 5.53 -24.04 -7.58
C ALA A 201 5.34 -24.95 -8.80
N ASP A 202 5.96 -26.13 -8.78
CA ASP A 202 5.74 -27.17 -9.79
C ASP A 202 4.29 -27.68 -9.71
N LYS A 203 3.74 -27.77 -8.48
CA LYS A 203 2.30 -27.98 -8.24
C LYS A 203 1.43 -26.97 -8.97
N LEU A 204 1.69 -25.68 -8.84
CA LEU A 204 0.82 -24.67 -9.44
C LEU A 204 0.84 -24.78 -10.97
N THR A 205 2.02 -25.04 -11.54
CA THR A 205 2.21 -25.22 -12.99
C THR A 205 1.50 -26.47 -13.50
N GLU A 206 1.58 -27.59 -12.77
CA GLU A 206 0.90 -28.84 -13.13
C GLU A 206 -0.63 -28.75 -12.96
N VAL A 207 -1.10 -28.08 -11.91
CA VAL A 207 -2.52 -27.84 -11.65
C VAL A 207 -3.12 -26.94 -12.74
N VAL A 208 -2.43 -25.88 -13.10
CA VAL A 208 -2.80 -25.02 -14.24
C VAL A 208 -2.88 -25.84 -15.52
N LYS A 209 -1.86 -26.66 -15.80
CA LYS A 209 -1.81 -27.46 -17.03
C LYS A 209 -2.99 -28.44 -17.11
N LYS A 210 -3.31 -29.13 -16.01
CA LYS A 210 -4.46 -30.03 -15.91
C LYS A 210 -5.80 -29.29 -16.08
N LEU A 211 -5.95 -28.12 -15.45
CA LEU A 211 -7.15 -27.29 -15.61
C LEU A 211 -7.29 -26.75 -17.06
N GLN A 212 -6.17 -26.46 -17.74
CA GLN A 212 -6.17 -26.13 -19.17
C GLN A 212 -6.57 -27.30 -20.06
N GLU A 213 -6.13 -28.52 -19.74
CA GLU A 213 -6.55 -29.76 -20.41
C GLU A 213 -8.06 -30.01 -20.23
N GLU A 214 -8.64 -29.62 -19.09
CA GLU A 214 -10.09 -29.64 -18.83
C GLU A 214 -10.87 -28.45 -19.45
N GLY A 215 -10.20 -27.56 -20.19
CA GLY A 215 -10.83 -26.46 -20.93
C GLY A 215 -10.96 -25.15 -20.15
N ILE A 216 -10.35 -25.02 -18.97
CA ILE A 216 -10.29 -23.77 -18.21
C ILE A 216 -9.09 -22.94 -18.69
N LYS A 217 -9.37 -21.74 -19.21
CA LYS A 217 -8.34 -20.79 -19.66
C LYS A 217 -7.95 -19.85 -18.52
N PHE A 218 -6.66 -19.56 -18.44
CA PHE A 218 -6.07 -18.67 -17.45
C PHE A 218 -5.65 -17.38 -18.15
N ASP A 219 -6.28 -16.27 -17.81
CA ASP A 219 -5.90 -14.93 -18.23
C ASP A 219 -5.18 -14.23 -17.06
N PHE A 220 -3.93 -13.82 -17.25
CA PHE A 220 -3.24 -12.99 -16.25
C PHE A 220 -3.67 -11.54 -16.38
N VAL A 221 -4.06 -10.94 -15.27
CA VAL A 221 -4.49 -9.52 -15.23
C VAL A 221 -3.40 -8.62 -14.63
N SER A 222 -2.26 -9.18 -14.20
CA SER A 222 -1.11 -8.41 -13.70
C SER A 222 -0.03 -8.18 -14.75
N ALA A 223 0.59 -6.99 -14.73
CA ALA A 223 1.65 -6.56 -15.65
C ALA A 223 2.92 -7.43 -15.61
N ASN A 224 3.09 -8.24 -14.57
CA ASN A 224 4.22 -9.15 -14.41
C ASN A 224 3.73 -10.59 -14.45
N LYS A 225 3.76 -11.21 -15.64
CA LYS A 225 3.65 -12.67 -15.76
C LYS A 225 4.77 -13.31 -14.91
N PRO A 226 4.47 -14.28 -14.03
CA PRO A 226 5.51 -14.98 -13.29
C PRO A 226 6.51 -15.64 -14.25
N SER A 227 7.81 -15.57 -13.94
CA SER A 227 8.89 -16.06 -14.82
C SER A 227 8.89 -17.58 -15.04
N TRP A 228 8.15 -18.33 -14.23
CA TRP A 228 8.01 -19.78 -14.30
C TRP A 228 6.78 -20.23 -15.13
N TRP A 229 6.02 -19.30 -15.71
CA TRP A 229 4.85 -19.64 -16.52
C TRP A 229 5.25 -20.11 -17.94
N PRO A 230 4.68 -21.22 -18.45
CA PRO A 230 4.99 -21.72 -19.80
C PRO A 230 4.48 -20.75 -20.88
N PHE A 231 5.29 -20.58 -21.94
CA PHE A 231 5.00 -19.74 -23.10
C PHE A 231 3.88 -20.28 -23.98
#